data_AF-A0A2U1JDJ5-F1
#
_entry.id   AF-A0A2U1JDJ5-F1
#
_cell.length_a   1.000
_cell.length_b   1.000
_cell.length_c   1.000
_cell.angle_alpha   90.00
_cell.angle_beta   90.00
_cell.angle_gamma   90.00
#
_symmetry.space_group_name_H-M   'P 1'
#
loop_
_entity.id
_entity.type
_entity.pdbx_description
1 polymer ?
#
loop_
_entity_poly.entity_id
_entity_poly.type
_entity_poly.pdbx_seq_one_letter_code
_entity_poly.pdbx_strand_id
1 'polypeptide(L)'
;MQLNNVRTTVYLQTNEPTKPDRVLINPGDTTKYIILYPDSQEKSKRVYVDATATSLSLTSAFDISNCNKAIEHAIIGGNSSILSITAETVESNERKKFIKQILNDVEQHISFSDSLKITFVYVGFTDFNAIDLFHGQNITNEKIKSLNDLHKVCPNWSELKSKVLKGTSLPFILSLRFEFEDDSVGPGELNFIDFGNPLWSPSSSSNSLSETPIEKSLAELCKMVNYITSDKVTTEAEFASYPLIKLIGPMFSKNYLIQSCFFLSAFASSESKTVPALDFAESLRKIRTIPDISSSDRRILVLNEKLKTAQSQNYKLSKESDTLQSRIELLEKDIDDLQKAWAEEKTGLEEEIGVLQEQKKDLESNIVNIQSSIENLSENHKLEIEKKNTEQLDFKYQINNLEIKLSQSETKTDSLSLYVSELTNKI
;
A
#
# COMPACT_ATOMS: atom_id res chain seq x y z
N MET A 1 -16.96 16.41 36.56
CA MET A 1 -15.76 16.21 37.41
C MET A 1 -14.76 15.47 36.55
N GLN A 2 -13.72 16.15 36.03
CA GLN A 2 -12.73 15.54 35.13
C GLN A 2 -11.81 14.63 35.97
N LEU A 3 -11.81 13.33 35.70
CA LEU A 3 -10.90 12.38 36.35
C LEU A 3 -9.50 12.57 35.74
N ASN A 4 -8.52 12.97 36.55
CA ASN A 4 -7.11 12.91 36.13
C ASN A 4 -6.71 11.43 36.10
N ASN A 5 -6.59 10.88 34.88
CA ASN A 5 -6.31 9.46 34.65
C ASN A 5 -4.82 9.18 34.36
N VAL A 6 -3.99 10.22 34.34
CA VAL A 6 -2.55 10.09 34.52
C VAL A 6 -2.25 10.31 36.00
N ARG A 7 -1.63 9.32 36.62
CA ARG A 7 -1.10 9.43 37.99
C ARG A 7 0.42 9.48 37.90
N THR A 8 0.98 10.56 38.42
CA THR A 8 2.42 10.76 38.49
C THR A 8 2.88 10.68 39.93
N THR A 9 3.79 9.76 40.22
CA THR A 9 4.28 9.52 41.57
C THR A 9 5.80 9.56 41.63
N VAL A 10 6.32 10.00 42.77
CA VAL A 10 7.76 10.13 43.01
C VAL A 10 8.14 9.29 44.22
N TYR A 11 9.14 8.43 44.03
CA TYR A 11 9.79 7.68 45.09
C TYR A 11 11.19 8.24 45.31
N LEU A 12 11.39 8.90 46.45
CA LEU A 12 12.66 9.55 46.81
C LEU A 12 13.58 8.57 47.52
N GLN A 13 14.75 8.32 46.95
CA GLN A 13 15.79 7.62 47.66
C GLN A 13 16.60 8.59 48.52
N THR A 14 16.61 8.31 49.82
CA THR A 14 17.27 9.14 50.84
C THR A 14 18.55 8.50 51.39
N ASN A 15 19.06 7.47 50.72
CA ASN A 15 20.30 6.79 51.14
C ASN A 15 21.43 7.81 51.22
N GLU A 16 22.03 7.96 52.40
CA GLU A 16 23.06 8.97 52.64
C GLU A 16 24.21 8.81 51.62
N PRO A 17 24.57 9.87 50.88
CA PRO A 17 25.69 9.81 49.97
C PRO A 17 26.97 9.57 50.78
N THR A 18 27.92 8.85 50.18
CA THR A 18 29.23 8.57 50.77
C THR A 18 30.06 9.84 51.08
N LYS A 19 29.60 11.01 50.63
CA LYS A 19 30.16 12.34 50.89
C LYS A 19 29.00 13.29 51.23
N PRO A 20 29.22 14.32 52.06
CA PRO A 20 28.20 15.34 52.30
C PRO A 20 27.81 15.99 50.96
N ASP A 21 26.57 15.76 50.55
CA ASP A 21 25.98 16.31 49.34
C ASP A 21 24.80 17.20 49.72
N ARG A 22 24.60 18.27 48.95
CA ARG A 22 23.50 19.20 49.17
C ARG A 22 22.18 18.48 48.86
N VAL A 23 21.17 18.71 49.67
CA VAL A 23 19.81 18.22 49.39
C VAL A 23 19.23 19.03 48.23
N LEU A 24 18.90 18.33 47.14
CA LEU A 24 18.30 18.90 45.95
C LEU A 24 16.77 18.88 46.02
N ILE A 25 16.19 17.77 46.50
CA ILE A 25 14.74 17.62 46.63
C ILE A 25 14.35 17.09 48.00
N ASN A 26 13.29 17.66 48.56
CA ASN A 26 12.64 17.17 49.75
C ASN A 26 11.16 16.89 49.49
N PRO A 27 10.56 15.88 50.16
CA PRO A 27 9.12 15.77 50.20
C PRO A 27 8.50 17.04 50.82
N GLY A 28 7.35 17.47 50.30
CA GLY A 28 6.59 18.55 50.90
C GLY A 28 5.97 18.17 52.24
N ASP A 29 5.24 19.10 52.83
CA ASP A 29 4.41 18.84 54.04
C ASP A 29 3.23 17.88 53.76
N THR A 30 2.92 17.64 52.48
CA THR A 30 1.94 16.66 52.02
C THR A 30 2.56 15.74 50.99
N THR A 31 1.91 14.62 50.70
CA THR A 31 2.34 13.67 49.66
C THR A 31 2.13 14.18 48.23
N LYS A 32 1.62 15.41 48.04
CA LYS A 32 1.17 15.91 46.72
C LYS A 32 2.17 16.84 46.02
N TYR A 33 3.33 17.07 46.62
CA TYR A 33 4.39 17.82 45.98
C TYR A 33 5.74 17.54 46.62
N ILE A 34 6.79 17.93 45.92
CA ILE A 34 8.15 18.00 46.42
C ILE A 34 8.67 19.44 46.33
N ILE A 35 9.66 19.77 47.14
CA ILE A 35 10.38 21.04 47.11
C ILE A 35 11.73 20.80 46.44
N LEU A 36 11.96 21.48 45.33
CA LEU A 36 13.22 21.47 44.57
C LEU A 36 14.05 22.70 44.94
N TYR A 37 15.31 22.48 45.26
CA TYR A 37 16.34 23.48 45.58
C TYR A 37 17.40 23.47 44.47
N PRO A 38 17.16 24.09 43.31
CA PRO A 38 18.13 24.09 42.22
C PRO A 38 19.43 24.82 42.61
N ASP A 39 20.54 24.54 41.92
CA ASP A 39 21.83 25.21 42.16
C ASP A 39 21.87 26.64 41.58
N SER A 40 21.00 26.94 40.61
CA SER A 40 20.77 28.31 40.16
C SER A 40 20.24 29.12 41.36
N GLN A 41 20.59 30.41 41.45
CA GLN A 41 20.16 31.31 42.55
C GLN A 41 18.63 31.55 42.62
N GLU A 42 17.83 30.66 42.06
CA GLU A 42 16.38 30.65 42.09
C GLU A 42 15.86 30.26 43.48
N LYS A 43 14.69 30.81 43.82
CA LYS A 43 13.94 30.38 45.01
C LYS A 43 13.52 28.92 44.83
N SER A 44 13.42 28.19 45.94
CA SER A 44 12.90 26.82 45.95
C SER A 44 11.58 26.70 45.18
N LYS A 45 11.47 25.73 44.26
CA LYS A 45 10.28 25.47 43.44
C LYS A 45 9.45 24.34 44.05
N ARG A 46 8.12 24.48 44.09
CA ARG A 46 7.21 23.36 44.37
C ARG A 46 6.86 22.64 43.09
N VAL A 47 7.10 21.33 43.03
CA VAL A 47 6.72 20.48 41.90
C VAL A 47 5.60 19.57 42.35
N TYR A 48 4.41 19.71 41.75
CA TYR A 48 3.22 18.98 42.16
C TYR A 48 3.11 17.63 41.47
N VAL A 49 2.84 16.60 42.26
CA VAL A 49 2.66 15.21 41.85
C VAL A 49 1.43 14.63 42.56
N ASP A 50 1.01 13.41 42.20
CA ASP A 50 -0.19 12.82 42.81
C ASP A 50 0.12 12.05 44.09
N ALA A 51 1.35 11.54 44.24
CA ALA A 51 1.85 10.97 45.48
C ALA A 51 3.38 11.01 45.55
N THR A 52 3.92 11.13 46.76
CA THR A 52 5.34 11.00 47.09
C THR A 52 5.54 9.95 48.17
N ALA A 53 6.60 9.17 48.08
CA ALA A 53 7.13 8.38 49.18
C ALA A 53 8.64 8.49 49.23
N THR A 54 9.23 8.05 50.34
CA THR A 54 10.67 7.98 50.52
C THR A 54 11.11 6.54 50.77
N SER A 55 12.41 6.26 50.69
CA SER A 55 12.98 4.97 51.08
C SER A 55 12.78 4.60 52.56
N LEU A 56 12.33 5.55 53.39
CA LEU A 56 11.98 5.35 54.80
C LEU A 56 10.47 5.11 55.00
N SER A 57 9.67 5.28 53.95
CA SER A 57 8.23 5.06 53.98
C SER A 57 7.91 3.57 54.14
N LEU A 58 6.82 3.28 54.85
CA LEU A 58 6.24 1.92 54.88
C LEU A 58 5.55 1.56 53.56
N THR A 59 5.11 2.57 52.80
CA THR A 59 4.42 2.39 51.52
C THR A 59 5.41 2.19 50.40
N SER A 60 5.27 1.10 49.64
CA SER A 60 6.15 0.78 48.52
C SER A 60 5.89 1.70 47.31
N ALA A 61 6.86 1.76 46.39
CA ALA A 61 6.69 2.44 45.10
C ALA A 61 5.46 1.90 44.32
N PHE A 62 5.21 0.60 44.43
CA PHE A 62 4.08 -0.07 43.78
C PHE A 62 2.73 0.43 44.31
N ASP A 63 2.61 0.55 45.63
CA ASP A 63 1.38 0.97 46.29
C ASP A 63 1.07 2.46 46.03
N ILE A 64 2.08 3.35 46.13
CA ILE A 64 1.84 4.77 45.87
C ILE A 64 1.43 5.04 44.43
N SER A 65 2.01 4.29 43.48
CA SER A 65 1.70 4.40 42.06
C SER A 65 0.36 3.76 41.68
N ASN A 66 -0.29 3.05 42.60
CA ASN A 66 -1.56 2.37 42.37
C ASN A 66 -1.53 1.45 41.14
N CYS A 67 -0.44 0.69 40.98
CA CYS A 67 -0.22 -0.18 39.83
C CYS A 67 -1.31 -1.26 39.69
N ASN A 68 -1.86 -1.77 40.80
CA ASN A 68 -2.97 -2.73 40.81
C ASN A 68 -4.12 -2.27 39.93
N LYS A 69 -4.52 -0.99 40.06
CA LYS A 69 -5.63 -0.45 39.27
C LYS A 69 -5.35 -0.49 37.76
N ALA A 70 -4.10 -0.27 37.34
CA ALA A 70 -3.73 -0.37 35.93
C ALA A 70 -3.71 -1.82 35.42
N ILE A 71 -3.27 -2.75 36.28
CA ILE A 71 -3.27 -4.19 35.99
C ILE A 71 -4.71 -4.68 35.87
N GLU A 72 -5.56 -4.42 36.87
CA GLU A 72 -6.99 -4.74 36.86
C GLU A 72 -7.70 -4.15 35.64
N HIS A 73 -7.48 -2.86 35.35
CA HIS A 73 -8.07 -2.19 34.19
C HIS A 73 -7.67 -2.86 32.86
N ALA A 74 -6.42 -3.28 32.72
CA ALA A 74 -5.97 -4.02 31.55
C ALA A 74 -6.59 -5.42 31.46
N ILE A 75 -6.73 -6.11 32.59
CA ILE A 75 -7.34 -7.45 32.61
C ILE A 75 -8.82 -7.38 32.22
N ILE A 76 -9.56 -6.37 32.65
CA ILE A 76 -10.97 -6.21 32.30
C ILE A 76 -11.20 -5.58 30.92
N GLY A 77 -10.21 -5.59 30.03
CA GLY A 77 -10.36 -5.17 28.62
C GLY A 77 -9.99 -3.72 28.32
N GLY A 78 -9.41 -3.00 29.28
CA GLY A 78 -8.92 -1.64 29.10
C GLY A 78 -7.48 -1.55 28.58
N ASN A 79 -7.06 -0.35 28.20
CA ASN A 79 -5.67 -0.07 27.82
C ASN A 79 -4.96 0.68 28.94
N SER A 80 -3.80 0.21 29.37
CA SER A 80 -3.06 0.77 30.51
C SER A 80 -1.57 0.77 30.28
N SER A 81 -0.91 1.77 30.86
CA SER A 81 0.54 1.92 30.82
C SER A 81 1.08 2.21 32.20
N ILE A 82 2.12 1.48 32.59
CA ILE A 82 2.90 1.73 33.81
C ILE A 82 4.30 2.14 33.36
N LEU A 83 4.75 3.32 33.77
CA LEU A 83 6.02 3.89 33.37
C LEU A 83 6.96 3.98 34.58
N SER A 84 8.19 3.51 34.43
CA SER A 84 9.25 3.72 35.42
C SER A 84 10.42 4.50 34.83
N ILE A 85 10.87 5.50 35.58
CA ILE A 85 12.03 6.33 35.26
C ILE A 85 12.93 6.38 36.49
N THR A 86 14.23 6.19 36.29
CA THR A 86 15.24 6.35 37.33
C THR A 86 16.11 7.56 37.00
N ALA A 87 16.38 8.42 37.99
CA ALA A 87 17.33 9.52 37.87
C ALA A 87 18.34 9.43 39.01
N GLU A 88 19.18 8.41 38.96
CA GLU A 88 20.11 8.06 40.03
C GLU A 88 21.49 7.68 39.46
N THR A 89 22.50 7.57 40.32
CA THR A 89 23.85 7.13 39.93
C THR A 89 24.09 5.63 40.17
N VAL A 90 23.24 4.97 40.96
CA VAL A 90 23.33 3.53 41.29
C VAL A 90 22.03 2.83 40.90
N GLU A 91 22.10 1.56 40.48
CA GLU A 91 20.88 0.78 40.21
C GLU A 91 19.97 0.74 41.45
N SER A 92 18.79 1.33 41.33
CA SER A 92 17.78 1.29 42.38
C SER A 92 17.33 -0.16 42.64
N ASN A 93 17.65 -0.66 43.84
CA ASN A 93 17.12 -1.93 44.32
C ASN A 93 15.57 -1.88 44.42
N GLU A 94 15.01 -0.69 44.66
CA GLU A 94 13.57 -0.44 44.69
C GLU A 94 12.93 -0.54 43.31
N ARG A 95 13.58 -0.07 42.23
CA ARG A 95 13.10 -0.31 40.85
C ARG A 95 12.97 -1.81 40.56
N LYS A 96 13.96 -2.62 40.94
CA LYS A 96 13.89 -4.08 40.73
C LYS A 96 12.74 -4.71 41.52
N LYS A 97 12.53 -4.29 42.77
CA LYS A 97 11.38 -4.71 43.59
C LYS A 97 10.05 -4.30 42.97
N PHE A 98 9.96 -3.08 42.43
CA PHE A 98 8.79 -2.55 41.74
C PHE A 98 8.41 -3.39 40.52
N ILE A 99 9.38 -3.68 39.64
CA ILE A 99 9.18 -4.55 38.47
C ILE A 99 8.71 -5.94 38.92
N LYS A 100 9.39 -6.51 39.93
CA LYS A 100 9.03 -7.83 40.46
C LYS A 100 7.60 -7.86 41.01
N GLN A 101 7.19 -6.80 41.70
CA GLN A 101 5.86 -6.71 42.26
C GLN A 101 4.78 -6.61 41.16
N ILE A 102 5.02 -5.81 40.12
CA ILE A 102 4.13 -5.75 38.94
C ILE A 102 3.94 -7.15 38.33
N LEU A 103 5.03 -7.87 38.09
CA LEU A 103 4.95 -9.21 37.50
C LEU A 103 4.29 -10.23 38.42
N ASN A 104 4.48 -10.12 39.74
CA ASN A 104 3.80 -10.98 40.71
C ASN A 104 2.29 -10.71 40.73
N ASP A 105 1.88 -9.44 40.67
CA ASP A 105 0.48 -9.05 40.71
C ASP A 105 -0.23 -9.49 39.42
N VAL A 106 0.40 -9.29 38.25
CA VAL A 106 -0.10 -9.88 36.99
C VAL A 106 -0.21 -11.40 37.09
N GLU A 107 0.81 -12.09 37.62
CA GLU A 107 0.75 -13.54 37.81
C GLU A 107 -0.43 -13.98 38.68
N GLN A 108 -0.69 -13.28 39.78
CA GLN A 108 -1.83 -13.56 40.65
C GLN A 108 -3.14 -13.47 39.88
N HIS A 109 -3.34 -12.43 39.07
CA HIS A 109 -4.56 -12.27 38.31
C HIS A 109 -4.76 -13.31 37.19
N ILE A 110 -3.70 -13.71 36.50
CA ILE A 110 -3.81 -14.67 35.39
C ILE A 110 -3.87 -16.13 35.87
N SER A 111 -3.42 -16.43 37.09
CA SER A 111 -3.38 -17.80 37.63
C SER A 111 -4.76 -18.43 37.83
N PHE A 112 -5.84 -17.64 37.75
CA PHE A 112 -7.21 -18.10 38.01
C PHE A 112 -8.07 -18.26 36.74
N SER A 113 -7.50 -18.08 35.54
CA SER A 113 -8.27 -18.11 34.30
C SER A 113 -7.74 -19.11 33.28
N ASP A 114 -8.43 -20.25 33.15
CA ASP A 114 -8.13 -21.28 32.17
C ASP A 114 -8.47 -20.84 30.73
N SER A 115 -9.31 -19.82 30.57
CA SER A 115 -9.79 -19.27 29.29
C SER A 115 -9.02 -18.03 28.83
N LEU A 116 -7.92 -17.67 29.49
CA LEU A 116 -7.14 -16.47 29.20
C LEU A 116 -5.98 -16.80 28.26
N LYS A 117 -6.03 -16.22 27.06
CA LYS A 117 -4.90 -16.18 26.13
C LYS A 117 -4.09 -14.91 26.36
N ILE A 118 -2.80 -15.07 26.65
CA ILE A 118 -1.86 -13.96 26.78
C ILE A 118 -0.99 -13.90 25.53
N THR A 119 -0.93 -12.72 24.92
CA THR A 119 0.10 -12.40 23.93
C THR A 119 1.01 -11.31 24.50
N PHE A 120 2.27 -11.29 24.09
CA PHE A 120 3.24 -10.36 24.65
C PHE A 120 4.22 -9.83 23.60
N VAL A 121 4.82 -8.70 23.96
CA VAL A 121 5.97 -8.08 23.29
C VAL A 121 6.97 -7.71 24.37
N TYR A 122 8.23 -8.13 24.25
CA TYR A 122 9.31 -7.69 25.14
C TYR A 122 10.45 -7.12 24.31
N VAL A 123 10.53 -5.78 24.25
CA VAL A 123 11.40 -5.07 23.33
C VAL A 123 12.26 -4.05 24.07
N GLY A 124 13.56 -4.09 23.80
CA GLY A 124 14.55 -3.11 24.25
C GLY A 124 14.79 -2.05 23.18
N PHE A 125 15.12 -0.84 23.61
CA PHE A 125 15.27 0.31 22.74
C PHE A 125 16.70 0.82 22.68
N THR A 126 17.10 1.20 21.47
CA THR A 126 18.10 2.23 21.22
C THR A 126 17.47 3.31 20.34
N ASP A 127 18.19 4.40 20.07
CA ASP A 127 17.69 5.51 19.26
C ASP A 127 17.27 5.08 17.85
N PHE A 128 17.94 4.08 17.29
CA PHE A 128 17.75 3.69 15.89
C PHE A 128 17.19 2.28 15.74
N ASN A 129 17.32 1.44 16.75
CA ASN A 129 16.97 0.03 16.69
C ASN A 129 16.09 -0.40 17.86
N ALA A 130 15.19 -1.34 17.60
CA ALA A 130 14.51 -2.11 18.62
C ALA A 130 15.05 -3.54 18.64
N ILE A 131 15.09 -4.16 19.81
CA ILE A 131 15.59 -5.52 19.99
C ILE A 131 14.51 -6.34 20.69
N ASP A 132 14.07 -7.45 20.10
CA ASP A 132 13.26 -8.46 20.79
C ASP A 132 14.13 -9.07 21.90
N LEU A 133 13.90 -8.67 23.16
CA LEU A 133 14.67 -9.11 24.31
C LEU A 133 14.33 -10.54 24.72
N PHE A 134 13.22 -11.11 24.23
CA PHE A 134 12.87 -12.50 24.51
C PHE A 134 13.66 -13.47 23.62
N HIS A 135 13.88 -13.12 22.35
CA HIS A 135 14.59 -13.96 21.37
C HIS A 135 16.01 -13.44 21.01
N GLY A 136 16.37 -12.23 21.43
CA GLY A 136 17.65 -11.59 21.10
C GLY A 136 17.78 -11.14 19.65
N GLN A 137 16.66 -10.79 18.99
CA GLN A 137 16.64 -10.45 17.55
C GLN A 137 16.46 -8.95 17.33
N ASN A 138 17.24 -8.38 16.40
CA ASN A 138 17.05 -6.99 15.98
C ASN A 138 15.78 -6.82 15.15
N ILE A 139 15.00 -5.79 15.47
CA ILE A 139 13.80 -5.37 14.76
C ILE A 139 14.14 -4.06 14.05
N THR A 140 14.17 -4.11 12.71
CA THR A 140 14.43 -2.91 11.90
C THR A 140 13.28 -1.92 12.02
N ASN A 141 13.59 -0.63 12.10
CA ASN A 141 12.58 0.42 12.32
C ASN A 141 11.47 0.43 11.26
N GLU A 142 11.77 0.02 10.02
CA GLU A 142 10.79 -0.12 8.92
C GLU A 142 9.71 -1.18 9.18
N LYS A 143 10.06 -2.25 9.92
CA LYS A 143 9.12 -3.32 10.28
C LYS A 143 8.21 -2.92 11.44
N ILE A 144 8.56 -1.87 12.17
CA ILE A 144 7.79 -1.35 13.30
C ILE A 144 6.70 -0.42 12.75
N LYS A 145 5.50 -0.96 12.56
CA LYS A 145 4.29 -0.19 12.23
C LYS A 145 3.45 0.07 13.46
N SER A 146 3.23 -0.95 14.27
CA SER A 146 2.54 -0.86 15.54
C SER A 146 3.03 -1.92 16.51
N LEU A 147 2.72 -1.75 17.79
CA LEU A 147 3.04 -2.71 18.82
C LEU A 147 2.22 -4.02 18.67
N ASN A 148 1.01 -3.94 18.11
CA ASN A 148 0.17 -5.09 17.77
C ASN A 148 0.83 -6.07 16.79
N ASP A 149 1.60 -5.56 15.82
CA ASP A 149 2.25 -6.40 14.80
C ASP A 149 3.40 -7.24 15.36
N LEU A 150 3.88 -6.91 16.57
CA LEU A 150 5.00 -7.58 17.22
C LEU A 150 4.55 -8.64 18.25
N HIS A 151 3.26 -8.69 18.58
CA HIS A 151 2.73 -9.58 19.61
C HIS A 151 2.90 -11.05 19.23
N LYS A 152 3.35 -11.84 20.20
CA LYS A 152 3.50 -13.29 20.09
C LYS A 152 2.72 -13.96 21.21
N VAL A 153 2.17 -15.15 20.95
CA VAL A 153 1.50 -15.95 22.00
C VAL A 153 2.53 -16.25 23.09
N CYS A 154 2.15 -16.04 24.35
CA CYS A 154 2.99 -16.36 25.51
C CYS A 154 2.89 -17.88 25.76
N PRO A 155 3.94 -18.67 25.49
CA PRO A 155 3.87 -20.12 25.68
C PRO A 155 3.99 -20.51 27.17
N ASN A 156 4.69 -19.68 27.96
CA ASN A 156 4.96 -19.93 29.37
C ASN A 156 5.21 -18.61 30.11
N TRP A 157 4.32 -18.27 31.04
CA TRP A 157 4.44 -17.07 31.86
C TRP A 157 5.69 -17.07 32.74
N SER A 158 6.04 -18.20 33.36
CA SER A 158 7.20 -18.31 34.23
C SER A 158 8.51 -18.06 33.47
N GLU A 159 8.61 -18.49 32.20
CA GLU A 159 9.75 -18.18 31.35
C GLU A 159 9.85 -16.67 31.09
N LEU A 160 8.75 -16.04 30.65
CA LEU A 160 8.70 -14.60 30.41
C LEU A 160 9.08 -13.80 31.66
N LYS A 161 8.46 -14.12 32.80
CA LYS A 161 8.75 -13.52 34.09
C LYS A 161 10.23 -13.65 34.45
N SER A 162 10.82 -14.84 34.28
CA SER A 162 12.24 -15.06 34.58
C SER A 162 13.17 -14.23 33.69
N LYS A 163 12.84 -14.07 32.40
CA LYS A 163 13.63 -13.23 31.47
C LYS A 163 13.55 -11.76 31.82
N VAL A 164 12.36 -11.25 32.16
CA VAL A 164 12.21 -9.84 32.56
C VAL A 164 12.93 -9.58 33.89
N LEU A 165 12.84 -10.50 34.86
CA LEU A 165 13.51 -10.38 36.16
C LEU A 165 15.03 -10.53 36.09
N LYS A 166 15.56 -11.21 35.07
CA LYS A 166 17.00 -11.22 34.79
C LYS A 166 17.53 -9.81 34.51
N GLY A 167 16.66 -8.92 34.04
CA GLY A 167 16.96 -7.52 33.75
C GLY A 167 17.65 -7.32 32.40
N THR A 168 17.73 -6.06 32.01
CA THR A 168 18.38 -5.59 30.78
C THR A 168 19.01 -4.23 31.05
N SER A 169 20.11 -3.94 30.35
CA SER A 169 20.75 -2.61 30.36
C SER A 169 20.04 -1.60 29.47
N LEU A 170 19.19 -2.06 28.55
CA LEU A 170 18.44 -1.20 27.66
C LEU A 170 17.11 -0.78 28.31
N PRO A 171 16.67 0.46 28.07
CA PRO A 171 15.28 0.84 28.22
C PRO A 171 14.39 -0.13 27.46
N PHE A 172 13.22 -0.48 28.00
CA PHE A 172 12.38 -1.50 27.40
C PHE A 172 10.89 -1.23 27.56
N ILE A 173 10.12 -1.93 26.74
CA ILE A 173 8.68 -2.12 26.88
C ILE A 173 8.39 -3.61 27.00
N LEU A 174 7.58 -3.96 28.00
CA LEU A 174 6.87 -5.22 28.09
C LEU A 174 5.39 -4.92 27.88
N SER A 175 4.85 -5.26 26.72
CA SER A 175 3.40 -5.23 26.50
C SER A 175 2.82 -6.62 26.69
N LEU A 176 1.72 -6.68 27.43
CA LEU A 176 0.93 -7.86 27.69
C LEU A 176 -0.49 -7.58 27.24
N ARG A 177 -1.00 -8.42 26.35
CA ARG A 177 -2.37 -8.36 25.86
C ARG A 177 -3.14 -9.58 26.33
N PHE A 178 -4.26 -9.31 26.99
CA PHE A 178 -5.14 -10.26 27.64
C PHE A 178 -6.39 -10.48 26.78
N GLU A 179 -6.63 -11.72 26.36
CA GLU A 179 -7.78 -12.12 25.56
C GLU A 179 -8.51 -13.27 26.23
N PHE A 180 -9.74 -13.06 26.69
CA PHE A 180 -10.58 -14.11 27.26
C PHE A 180 -11.39 -14.79 26.15
N GLU A 181 -11.39 -16.13 26.10
CA GLU A 181 -12.03 -16.85 25.00
C GLU A 181 -13.57 -16.75 25.01
N ASP A 182 -14.18 -16.64 26.19
CA ASP A 182 -15.64 -16.71 26.43
C ASP A 182 -16.28 -15.40 26.93
N ASP A 183 -15.51 -14.30 27.03
CA ASP A 183 -16.02 -13.04 27.57
C ASP A 183 -16.52 -12.08 26.47
N SER A 184 -17.55 -11.30 26.81
CA SER A 184 -18.06 -10.17 26.02
C SER A 184 -17.11 -8.96 25.99
N VAL A 185 -16.11 -8.99 26.87
CA VAL A 185 -15.07 -7.99 27.02
C VAL A 185 -14.02 -8.15 25.91
N GLY A 186 -13.63 -7.04 25.29
CA GLY A 186 -12.59 -7.00 24.27
C GLY A 186 -11.19 -7.19 24.84
N PRO A 187 -10.16 -7.29 23.98
CA PRO A 187 -8.78 -7.45 24.43
C PRO A 187 -8.32 -6.24 25.24
N GLY A 188 -7.75 -6.51 26.41
CA GLY A 188 -7.10 -5.47 27.19
C GLY A 188 -5.58 -5.52 27.07
N GLU A 189 -4.93 -4.39 27.29
CA GLU A 189 -3.48 -4.23 27.08
C GLU A 189 -2.83 -3.54 28.28
N LEU A 190 -1.79 -4.17 28.84
CA LEU A 190 -0.92 -3.59 29.86
C LEU A 190 0.48 -3.39 29.28
N ASN A 191 0.91 -2.14 29.23
CA ASN A 191 2.24 -1.75 28.78
C ASN A 191 3.09 -1.33 29.97
N PHE A 192 4.07 -2.16 30.33
CA PHE A 192 5.09 -1.77 31.29
C PHE A 192 6.31 -1.21 30.56
N ILE A 193 6.59 0.07 30.77
CA ILE A 193 7.67 0.81 30.11
C ILE A 193 8.70 1.21 31.16
N ASP A 194 9.94 0.83 30.92
CA ASP A 194 11.03 1.15 31.81
C ASP A 194 12.12 1.89 31.05
N PHE A 195 12.22 3.19 31.29
CA PHE A 195 13.21 4.03 30.63
C PHE A 195 14.63 3.88 31.22
N GLY A 196 14.77 3.11 32.31
CA GLY A 196 16.04 2.98 33.00
C GLY A 196 16.52 4.31 33.56
N ASN A 197 17.77 4.67 33.28
CA ASN A 197 18.44 5.87 33.78
C ASN A 197 18.89 6.78 32.63
N PRO A 198 17.94 7.45 31.94
CA PRO A 198 18.27 8.19 30.73
C PRO A 198 19.06 9.46 31.03
N LEU A 199 19.89 9.87 30.06
CA LEU A 199 20.38 11.24 29.98
C LEU A 199 19.36 12.10 29.25
N TRP A 200 19.01 13.23 29.85
CA TRP A 200 17.96 14.13 29.35
C TRP A 200 18.52 15.29 28.51
N SER A 201 19.83 15.50 28.54
CA SER A 201 20.50 16.62 27.88
C SER A 201 21.70 16.13 27.07
N PRO A 202 21.62 16.12 25.73
CA PRO A 202 22.78 15.85 24.90
C PRO A 202 23.74 16.99 25.08
N SER A 203 24.89 16.72 25.72
CA SER A 203 26.01 17.66 25.69
C SER A 203 26.31 17.98 24.22
N SER A 204 26.30 19.26 23.89
CA SER A 204 26.49 19.83 22.54
C SER A 204 27.87 19.53 21.91
N SER A 205 28.72 18.75 22.57
CA SER A 205 29.94 18.20 21.99
C SER A 205 29.63 16.97 21.13
N SER A 206 29.46 17.20 19.84
CA SER A 206 29.19 16.21 18.78
C SER A 206 30.28 15.14 18.55
N ASN A 207 31.21 14.94 19.48
CA ASN A 207 32.35 14.03 19.33
C ASN A 207 32.46 12.91 20.40
N SER A 208 31.53 12.82 21.36
CA SER A 208 31.41 11.62 22.20
C SER A 208 30.32 10.72 21.62
N LEU A 209 30.64 9.46 21.32
CA LEU A 209 29.62 8.42 21.16
C LEU A 209 28.70 8.52 22.39
N SER A 210 27.42 8.85 22.20
CA SER A 210 26.47 9.01 23.28
C SER A 210 26.45 7.74 24.14
N GLU A 211 26.86 7.86 25.41
CA GLU A 211 26.96 6.72 26.34
C GLU A 211 25.60 6.10 26.69
N THR A 212 24.49 6.76 26.35
CA THR A 212 23.14 6.23 26.63
C THR A 212 22.35 5.91 25.36
N PRO A 213 21.59 4.80 25.36
CA PRO A 213 21.05 4.23 24.12
C PRO A 213 19.84 4.97 23.54
N ILE A 214 19.13 5.85 24.27
CA ILE A 214 17.81 6.40 23.85
C ILE A 214 17.69 7.93 23.93
N GLU A 215 18.80 8.66 23.99
CA GLU A 215 18.79 10.09 24.28
C GLU A 215 17.98 10.91 23.25
N LYS A 216 18.15 10.65 21.95
CA LYS A 216 17.42 11.37 20.89
C LYS A 216 15.94 11.03 20.93
N SER A 217 15.63 9.76 21.16
CA SER A 217 14.25 9.26 21.26
C SER A 217 13.52 9.85 22.45
N LEU A 218 14.19 9.98 23.60
CA LEU A 218 13.59 10.56 24.80
C LEU A 218 13.39 12.07 24.65
N ALA A 219 14.34 12.79 24.05
CA ALA A 219 14.18 14.20 23.76
C ALA A 219 12.96 14.43 22.85
N GLU A 220 12.79 13.59 21.82
CA GLU A 220 11.62 13.65 20.95
C GLU A 220 10.32 13.29 21.69
N LEU A 221 10.36 12.32 22.61
CA LEU A 221 9.21 11.94 23.42
C LEU A 221 8.77 13.10 24.31
N CYS A 222 9.73 13.80 24.92
CA CYS A 222 9.46 14.99 25.73
C CYS A 222 8.79 16.08 24.91
N LYS A 223 9.27 16.33 23.68
CA LYS A 223 8.61 17.27 22.76
C LYS A 223 7.18 16.85 22.45
N MET A 224 6.94 15.57 22.20
CA MET A 224 5.60 15.05 21.91
C MET A 224 4.66 15.18 23.10
N VAL A 225 5.10 14.85 24.32
CA VAL A 225 4.30 15.04 25.54
C VAL A 225 4.02 16.53 25.78
N ASN A 226 5.02 17.40 25.61
CA ASN A 226 4.84 18.85 25.73
C ASN A 226 3.87 19.39 24.67
N TYR A 227 3.90 18.85 23.46
CA TYR A 227 2.96 19.20 22.40
C TYR A 227 1.53 18.78 22.76
N ILE A 228 1.31 17.53 23.18
CA ILE A 228 0.00 17.00 23.61
C ILE A 228 -0.59 17.80 24.78
N THR A 229 0.27 18.29 25.67
CA THR A 229 -0.14 19.02 26.87
C THR A 229 -0.23 20.53 26.68
N SER A 230 0.22 21.04 25.53
CA SER A 230 0.06 22.45 25.19
C SER A 230 -1.36 22.71 24.67
N ASP A 231 -2.05 23.69 25.25
CA ASP A 231 -3.39 24.12 24.79
C ASP A 231 -3.38 24.80 23.40
N LYS A 232 -2.24 24.76 22.70
CA LYS A 232 -2.06 25.39 21.39
C LYS A 232 -2.41 24.37 20.30
N VAL A 233 -3.50 24.64 19.57
CA VAL A 233 -3.87 23.90 18.36
C VAL A 233 -2.87 24.25 17.26
N THR A 234 -1.76 23.53 17.18
CA THR A 234 -0.85 23.59 16.04
C THR A 234 -1.15 22.40 15.14
N THR A 235 -1.71 22.67 13.97
CA THR A 235 -1.89 21.68 12.90
C THR A 235 -0.50 21.26 12.40
N GLU A 236 -0.17 19.98 12.54
CA GLU A 236 1.05 19.31 12.05
C GLU A 236 2.31 19.52 12.90
N ALA A 237 2.48 18.67 13.91
CA ALA A 237 3.80 18.36 14.46
C ALA A 237 4.31 17.05 13.84
N GLU A 238 5.39 17.15 13.06
CA GLU A 238 6.16 15.98 12.65
C GLU A 238 7.13 15.60 13.76
N PHE A 239 6.96 14.40 14.32
CA PHE A 239 7.90 13.83 15.29
C PHE A 239 8.85 12.87 14.58
N ALA A 240 10.12 12.87 14.98
CA ALA A 240 11.08 11.91 14.47
C ALA A 240 10.61 10.48 14.75
N SER A 241 10.64 9.64 13.72
CA SER A 241 10.04 8.30 13.73
C SER A 241 10.95 7.24 14.37
N TYR A 242 11.47 7.53 15.56
CA TYR A 242 12.29 6.60 16.33
C TYR A 242 11.46 5.40 16.82
N PRO A 243 12.04 4.19 17.00
CA PRO A 243 11.31 3.02 17.46
C PRO A 243 10.52 3.25 18.76
N LEU A 244 11.13 3.95 19.71
CA LEU A 244 10.49 4.33 20.98
C LEU A 244 9.26 5.21 20.76
N ILE A 245 9.33 6.20 19.86
CA ILE A 245 8.20 7.08 19.55
C ILE A 245 7.07 6.31 18.86
N LYS A 246 7.39 5.44 17.90
CA LYS A 246 6.38 4.62 17.22
C LYS A 246 5.63 3.68 18.16
N LEU A 247 6.33 3.09 19.12
CA LEU A 247 5.78 2.07 19.99
C LEU A 247 5.10 2.66 21.23
N ILE A 248 5.69 3.68 21.85
CA ILE A 248 5.18 4.26 23.11
C ILE A 248 4.34 5.52 22.86
N GLY A 249 4.65 6.28 21.81
CA GLY A 249 3.98 7.56 21.55
C GLY A 249 2.45 7.51 21.46
N PRO A 250 1.84 6.51 20.80
CA PRO A 250 0.39 6.36 20.75
C PRO A 250 -0.30 6.24 22.12
N MET A 251 0.41 5.87 23.19
CA MET A 251 -0.19 5.71 24.52
C MET A 251 -0.56 7.05 25.16
N PHE A 252 0.14 8.13 24.79
CA PHE A 252 -0.10 9.47 25.34
C PHE A 252 -1.22 10.23 24.63
N SER A 253 -1.60 9.77 23.42
CA SER A 253 -2.68 10.37 22.62
C SER A 253 -3.98 9.56 22.61
N LYS A 254 -3.98 8.35 23.16
CA LYS A 254 -5.12 7.44 23.22
C LYS A 254 -5.74 7.36 24.62
N ASN A 255 -6.86 6.64 24.71
CA ASN A 255 -7.61 6.32 25.92
C ASN A 255 -6.88 5.33 26.85
N TYR A 256 -5.63 5.63 27.23
CA TYR A 256 -4.85 4.82 28.18
C TYR A 256 -5.02 5.34 29.61
N LEU A 257 -5.11 4.42 30.57
CA LEU A 257 -4.87 4.69 31.98
C LEU A 257 -3.35 4.68 32.22
N ILE A 258 -2.78 5.81 32.64
CA ILE A 258 -1.33 5.96 32.73
C ILE A 258 -0.92 6.10 34.21
N GLN A 259 -0.08 5.19 34.69
CA GLN A 259 0.57 5.29 36.00
C GLN A 259 2.07 5.49 35.78
N SER A 260 2.68 6.47 36.43
CA SER A 260 4.13 6.70 36.33
C SER A 260 4.78 6.79 37.71
N CYS A 261 5.94 6.15 37.82
CA CYS A 261 6.77 6.15 39.02
C CYS A 261 8.18 6.65 38.68
N PHE A 262 8.57 7.74 39.33
CA PHE A 262 9.88 8.35 39.20
C PHE A 262 10.72 8.03 40.43
N PHE A 263 11.78 7.25 40.25
CA PHE A 263 12.79 6.94 41.26
C PHE A 263 13.88 8.00 41.19
N LEU A 264 13.91 8.90 42.17
CA LEU A 264 14.76 10.08 42.15
C LEU A 264 15.72 10.09 43.34
N SER A 265 16.95 10.52 43.09
CA SER A 265 17.91 10.86 44.14
C SER A 265 17.54 12.19 44.79
N ALA A 266 17.62 12.24 46.13
CA ALA A 266 17.38 13.46 46.91
C ALA A 266 18.51 14.50 46.81
N PHE A 267 19.64 14.17 46.18
CA PHE A 267 20.90 14.92 46.32
C PHE A 267 21.36 15.63 45.03
N ALA A 268 22.10 16.72 45.21
CA ALA A 268 22.52 17.62 44.12
C ALA A 268 23.49 16.97 43.13
N SER A 269 24.25 15.95 43.52
CA SER A 269 25.06 15.15 42.57
C SER A 269 24.26 14.55 41.41
N SER A 270 22.93 14.42 41.55
CA SER A 270 22.03 13.90 40.52
C SER A 270 21.20 14.99 39.83
N GLU A 271 21.47 16.27 40.07
CA GLU A 271 20.65 17.40 39.60
C GLU A 271 20.40 17.39 38.09
N SER A 272 21.43 17.09 37.30
CA SER A 272 21.35 17.01 35.83
C SER A 272 20.38 15.94 35.31
N LYS A 273 20.01 14.96 36.14
CA LYS A 273 19.05 13.90 35.80
C LYS A 273 17.71 14.12 36.50
N THR A 274 17.75 14.50 37.77
CA THR A 274 16.58 14.66 38.63
C THR A 274 15.69 15.81 38.14
N VAL A 275 16.27 16.97 37.80
CA VAL A 275 15.48 18.14 37.38
C VAL A 275 14.73 17.88 36.06
N PRO A 276 15.37 17.39 34.99
CA PRO A 276 14.64 17.09 33.76
C PRO A 276 13.60 15.96 33.91
N ALA A 277 13.88 14.94 34.74
CA ALA A 277 12.91 13.90 35.05
C ALA A 277 11.66 14.48 35.74
N LEU A 278 11.85 15.46 36.64
CA LEU A 278 10.74 16.16 37.29
C LEU A 278 9.96 17.06 36.33
N ASP A 279 10.63 17.75 35.42
CA ASP A 279 9.95 18.54 34.40
C ASP A 279 9.10 17.63 33.49
N PHE A 280 9.62 16.45 33.12
CA PHE A 280 8.85 15.46 32.38
C PHE A 280 7.66 14.90 33.19
N ALA A 281 7.85 14.63 34.48
CA ALA A 281 6.79 14.21 35.40
C ALA A 281 5.66 15.25 35.47
N GLU A 282 6.03 16.54 35.55
CA GLU A 282 5.10 17.67 35.56
C GLU A 282 4.31 17.76 34.24
N SER A 283 4.96 17.54 33.10
CA SER A 283 4.30 17.51 31.80
C SER A 283 3.36 16.30 31.66
N LEU A 284 3.79 15.09 32.02
CA LEU A 284 2.94 13.88 31.96
C LEU A 284 1.61 14.07 32.69
N ARG A 285 1.65 14.71 33.87
CA ARG A 285 0.46 14.95 34.71
C ARG A 285 -0.58 15.86 34.03
N LYS A 286 -0.17 16.67 33.05
CA LYS A 286 -1.07 17.55 32.29
C LYS A 286 -1.82 16.82 31.18
N ILE A 287 -1.42 15.59 30.84
CA ILE A 287 -2.09 14.80 29.81
C ILE A 287 -3.49 14.45 30.30
N ARG A 288 -4.48 14.66 29.43
CA ARG A 288 -5.89 14.33 29.70
C ARG A 288 -6.32 13.18 28.80
N THR A 289 -6.41 11.97 29.38
CA THR A 289 -6.98 10.79 28.70
C THR A 289 -8.29 10.39 29.37
N ILE A 290 -9.20 9.78 28.60
CA ILE A 290 -10.40 9.12 29.12
C ILE A 290 -10.17 7.62 28.89
N PRO A 291 -9.76 6.84 29.91
CA PRO A 291 -9.57 5.41 29.75
C PRO A 291 -10.91 4.77 29.44
N ASP A 292 -10.89 3.86 28.48
CA ASP A 292 -12.07 3.14 28.03
C ASP A 292 -11.80 1.64 28.16
N ILE A 293 -12.84 0.90 28.51
CA ILE A 293 -12.83 -0.56 28.52
C ILE A 293 -13.39 -0.99 27.18
N SER A 294 -12.59 -1.75 26.42
CA SER A 294 -13.06 -2.26 25.14
C SER A 294 -14.24 -3.22 25.39
N SER A 295 -15.45 -2.77 25.09
CA SER A 295 -16.68 -3.56 25.16
C SER A 295 -16.99 -4.27 23.84
N SER A 296 -15.98 -4.36 22.97
CA SER A 296 -16.15 -4.93 21.64
C SER A 296 -16.18 -6.44 21.72
N ASP A 297 -17.40 -7.00 21.66
CA ASP A 297 -17.66 -8.43 21.47
C ASP A 297 -16.69 -9.02 20.42
N ARG A 298 -16.02 -10.12 20.76
CA ARG A 298 -15.06 -10.82 19.91
C ARG A 298 -15.57 -11.05 18.49
N ARG A 299 -16.88 -11.29 18.32
CA ARG A 299 -17.52 -11.43 17.00
C ARG A 299 -17.46 -10.16 16.18
N ILE A 300 -17.63 -8.99 16.81
CA ILE A 300 -17.53 -7.67 16.16
C ILE A 300 -16.09 -7.40 15.75
N LEU A 301 -15.10 -7.77 16.56
CA LEU A 301 -13.68 -7.66 16.20
C LEU A 301 -13.32 -8.54 15.00
N VAL A 302 -13.73 -9.81 15.01
CA VAL A 302 -13.54 -10.74 13.88
C VAL A 302 -14.29 -10.25 12.64
N LEU A 303 -15.50 -9.71 12.80
CA LEU A 303 -16.27 -9.11 11.70
C LEU A 303 -15.58 -7.85 11.16
N ASN A 304 -14.98 -7.01 12.00
CA ASN A 304 -14.25 -5.82 11.59
C ASN A 304 -12.96 -6.18 10.82
N GLU A 305 -12.22 -7.21 11.24
CA GLU A 305 -11.07 -7.70 10.48
C GLU A 305 -11.49 -8.29 9.13
N LYS A 306 -12.58 -9.08 9.12
CA LYS A 306 -13.16 -9.61 7.88
C LYS A 306 -13.65 -8.48 6.96
N LEU A 307 -14.30 -7.46 7.51
CA LEU A 307 -14.76 -6.28 6.79
C LEU A 307 -13.57 -5.53 6.17
N LYS A 308 -12.52 -5.28 6.94
CA LYS A 308 -11.30 -4.60 6.46
C LYS A 308 -10.61 -5.40 5.35
N THR A 309 -10.55 -6.72 5.49
CA THR A 309 -10.01 -7.61 4.47
C THR A 309 -10.88 -7.59 3.20
N ALA A 310 -12.20 -7.66 3.34
CA ALA A 310 -13.15 -7.58 2.23
C ALA A 310 -13.09 -6.22 1.53
N GLN A 311 -12.97 -5.11 2.27
CA GLN A 311 -12.79 -3.77 1.70
C GLN A 311 -11.50 -3.66 0.90
N SER A 312 -10.40 -4.23 1.39
CA SER A 312 -9.14 -4.26 0.65
C SER A 312 -9.24 -5.09 -0.64
N GLN A 313 -9.94 -6.22 -0.61
CA GLN A 313 -10.21 -7.03 -1.80
C GLN A 313 -11.11 -6.28 -2.80
N ASN A 314 -12.19 -5.65 -2.33
CA ASN A 314 -13.05 -4.83 -3.18
C ASN A 314 -12.30 -3.69 -3.85
N TYR A 315 -11.39 -3.02 -3.13
CA TYR A 315 -10.54 -1.99 -3.73
C TYR A 315 -9.63 -2.55 -4.83
N LYS A 316 -9.06 -3.74 -4.63
CA LYS A 316 -8.25 -4.42 -5.67
C LYS A 316 -9.10 -4.78 -6.89
N LEU A 317 -10.27 -5.36 -6.67
CA LEU A 317 -11.21 -5.73 -7.74
C LEU A 317 -11.74 -4.49 -8.47
N SER A 318 -12.00 -3.39 -7.78
CA SER A 318 -12.38 -2.12 -8.41
C SER A 318 -11.28 -1.63 -9.34
N LYS A 319 -10.02 -1.66 -8.90
CA LYS A 319 -8.88 -1.26 -9.73
C LYS A 319 -8.70 -2.18 -10.95
N GLU A 320 -8.93 -3.47 -10.78
CA GLU A 320 -8.92 -4.44 -11.89
C GLU A 320 -10.06 -4.19 -12.87
N SER A 321 -11.26 -3.89 -12.37
CA SER A 321 -12.43 -3.51 -13.15
C SER A 321 -12.17 -2.26 -13.98
N ASP A 322 -11.57 -1.21 -13.39
CA ASP A 322 -11.20 0.01 -14.11
C ASP A 322 -10.21 -0.29 -15.25
N THR A 323 -9.26 -1.19 -14.99
CA THR A 323 -8.26 -1.61 -16.00
C THR A 323 -8.90 -2.40 -17.14
N LEU A 324 -9.86 -3.28 -16.84
CA LEU A 324 -10.62 -4.03 -17.83
C LEU A 324 -11.53 -3.12 -18.65
N GLN A 325 -12.19 -2.14 -18.02
CA GLN A 325 -13.02 -1.16 -18.68
C GLN A 325 -12.21 -0.37 -19.72
N SER A 326 -11.03 0.15 -19.36
CA SER A 326 -10.14 0.83 -20.31
C SER A 326 -9.69 -0.08 -21.46
N ARG A 327 -9.53 -1.39 -21.21
CA ARG A 327 -9.16 -2.34 -22.25
C ARG A 327 -10.33 -2.63 -23.19
N ILE A 328 -11.56 -2.67 -22.69
CA ILE A 328 -12.77 -2.77 -23.51
C ILE A 328 -12.88 -1.53 -24.41
N GLU A 329 -12.74 -0.33 -23.86
CA GLU A 329 -12.80 0.93 -24.63
C GLU A 329 -11.76 0.97 -25.77
N LEU A 330 -10.54 0.45 -25.51
CA LEU A 330 -9.50 0.33 -26.55
C LEU A 330 -9.90 -0.69 -27.63
N LEU A 331 -10.42 -1.85 -27.25
CA LEU A 331 -10.84 -2.88 -28.21
C LEU A 331 -12.07 -2.45 -29.03
N GLU A 332 -13.01 -1.72 -28.43
CA GLU A 332 -14.16 -1.14 -29.13
C GLU A 332 -13.68 -0.16 -30.20
N LYS A 333 -12.72 0.71 -29.85
CA LYS A 333 -12.09 1.61 -30.82
C LYS A 333 -11.39 0.84 -31.95
N ASP A 334 -10.63 -0.20 -31.64
CA ASP A 334 -9.95 -1.02 -32.66
C ASP A 334 -10.97 -1.69 -33.60
N ILE A 335 -12.12 -2.15 -33.08
CA ILE A 335 -13.21 -2.71 -33.88
C ILE A 335 -13.81 -1.65 -34.80
N ASP A 336 -14.08 -0.44 -34.30
CA ASP A 336 -14.61 0.66 -35.11
C ASP A 336 -13.65 1.06 -36.24
N ASP A 337 -12.34 1.12 -35.94
CA ASP A 337 -11.29 1.42 -36.92
C ASP A 337 -11.21 0.31 -37.99
N LEU A 338 -11.31 -0.97 -37.60
CA LEU A 338 -11.34 -2.11 -38.53
C LEU A 338 -12.60 -2.11 -39.39
N GLN A 339 -13.77 -1.82 -38.81
CA GLN A 339 -15.02 -1.72 -39.56
C GLN A 339 -14.96 -0.60 -40.61
N LYS A 340 -14.36 0.54 -40.24
CA LYS A 340 -14.14 1.65 -41.16
C LYS A 340 -13.18 1.26 -42.30
N ALA A 341 -12.05 0.65 -41.97
CA ALA A 341 -11.09 0.18 -42.97
C ALA A 341 -11.71 -0.85 -43.93
N TRP A 342 -12.51 -1.79 -43.40
CA TRP A 342 -13.24 -2.77 -44.21
C TRP A 342 -14.29 -2.13 -45.11
N ALA A 343 -15.02 -1.12 -44.62
CA ALA A 343 -15.99 -0.39 -45.43
C ALA A 343 -15.31 0.38 -46.58
N GLU A 344 -14.16 1.01 -46.32
CA GLU A 344 -13.35 1.68 -47.34
C GLU A 344 -12.84 0.70 -48.40
N GLU A 345 -12.28 -0.45 -47.97
CA GLU A 345 -11.82 -1.50 -48.89
C GLU A 345 -12.96 -2.08 -49.73
N LYS A 346 -14.10 -2.36 -49.10
CA LYS A 346 -15.29 -2.85 -49.80
C LYS A 346 -15.76 -1.87 -50.86
N THR A 347 -15.79 -0.58 -50.54
CA THR A 347 -16.19 0.47 -51.50
C THR A 347 -15.21 0.52 -52.67
N GLY A 348 -13.89 0.43 -52.40
CA GLY A 348 -12.87 0.37 -53.45
C GLY A 348 -13.02 -0.85 -54.37
N LEU A 349 -13.34 -2.03 -53.83
CA LEU A 349 -13.61 -3.23 -54.62
C LEU A 349 -14.89 -3.10 -55.46
N GLU A 350 -15.95 -2.49 -54.91
CA GLU A 350 -17.19 -2.23 -55.66
C GLU A 350 -16.94 -1.28 -56.84
N GLU A 351 -16.12 -0.24 -56.66
CA GLU A 351 -15.68 0.66 -57.73
C GLU A 351 -14.87 -0.10 -58.79
N GLU A 352 -13.89 -0.93 -58.39
CA GLU A 352 -13.08 -1.71 -59.32
C GLU A 352 -13.93 -2.71 -60.13
N ILE A 353 -14.88 -3.38 -59.48
CA ILE A 353 -15.85 -4.25 -60.16
C ILE A 353 -16.68 -3.45 -61.17
N GLY A 354 -17.11 -2.24 -60.82
CA GLY A 354 -17.82 -1.34 -61.72
C GLY A 354 -17.02 -1.02 -62.98
N VAL A 355 -15.75 -0.64 -62.82
CA VAL A 355 -14.82 -0.38 -63.94
C VAL A 355 -14.64 -1.63 -64.81
N LEU A 356 -14.43 -2.79 -64.20
CA LEU A 356 -14.27 -4.05 -64.94
C LEU A 356 -15.54 -4.46 -65.70
N GLN A 357 -16.72 -4.20 -65.14
CA GLN A 357 -18.00 -4.44 -65.82
C GLN A 357 -18.19 -3.51 -67.02
N GLU A 358 -17.79 -2.24 -66.91
CA GLU A 358 -17.83 -1.29 -68.02
C GLU A 358 -16.87 -1.72 -69.14
N GLN A 359 -15.63 -2.06 -68.81
CA GLN A 359 -14.66 -2.61 -69.76
C GLN A 359 -15.16 -3.89 -70.44
N LYS A 360 -15.78 -4.79 -69.68
CA LYS A 360 -16.40 -6.01 -70.23
C LYS A 360 -17.47 -5.65 -71.26
N LYS A 361 -18.35 -4.70 -70.96
CA LYS A 361 -19.43 -4.27 -71.87
C LYS A 361 -18.87 -3.66 -73.16
N ASP A 362 -17.80 -2.86 -73.05
CA ASP A 362 -17.12 -2.30 -74.22
C ASP A 362 -16.49 -3.39 -75.09
N LEU A 363 -15.84 -4.38 -74.48
CA LEU A 363 -15.29 -5.53 -75.19
C LEU A 363 -16.39 -6.37 -75.86
N GLU A 364 -17.52 -6.61 -75.21
CA GLU A 364 -18.67 -7.31 -75.79
C GLU A 364 -19.23 -6.55 -77.01
N SER A 365 -19.38 -5.22 -76.91
CA SER A 365 -19.77 -4.36 -78.03
C SER A 365 -18.79 -4.45 -79.20
N ASN A 366 -17.49 -4.41 -78.90
CA ASN A 366 -16.44 -4.57 -79.91
C ASN A 366 -16.48 -5.95 -80.58
N ILE A 367 -16.74 -7.02 -79.83
CA ILE A 367 -16.89 -8.37 -80.41
C ILE A 367 -18.06 -8.41 -81.38
N VAL A 368 -19.24 -7.86 -81.02
CA VAL A 368 -20.41 -7.79 -81.91
C VAL A 368 -20.09 -6.99 -83.18
N ASN A 369 -19.41 -5.85 -83.06
CA ASN A 369 -19.00 -5.05 -84.20
C ASN A 369 -18.02 -5.81 -85.13
N ILE A 370 -17.07 -6.54 -84.56
CA ILE A 370 -16.14 -7.37 -85.33
C ILE A 370 -16.88 -8.53 -86.01
N GLN A 371 -17.79 -9.22 -85.31
CA GLN A 371 -18.59 -10.30 -85.87
C GLN A 371 -19.44 -9.84 -87.06
N SER A 372 -20.15 -8.71 -86.92
CA SER A 372 -20.91 -8.13 -88.04
C SER A 372 -20.01 -7.71 -89.20
N SER A 373 -18.80 -7.23 -88.92
CA SER A 373 -17.81 -6.91 -89.96
C SER A 373 -17.33 -8.16 -90.70
N ILE A 374 -17.12 -9.27 -90.00
CA ILE A 374 -16.77 -10.57 -90.59
C ILE A 374 -17.91 -11.10 -91.46
N GLU A 375 -19.15 -11.02 -91.00
CA GLU A 375 -20.33 -11.43 -91.77
C GLU A 375 -20.47 -10.60 -93.05
N ASN A 376 -20.38 -9.27 -92.96
CA ASN A 376 -20.40 -8.38 -94.12
C ASN A 376 -19.27 -8.69 -95.11
N LEU A 377 -18.06 -8.96 -94.63
CA LEU A 377 -16.94 -9.36 -95.49
C LEU A 377 -17.18 -10.72 -96.16
N SER A 378 -17.79 -11.67 -95.45
CA SER A 378 -18.15 -12.99 -95.99
C SER A 378 -19.22 -12.88 -97.09
N GLU A 379 -20.26 -12.06 -96.86
CA GLU A 379 -21.30 -11.79 -97.86
C GLU A 379 -20.74 -11.07 -99.08
N ASN A 380 -19.91 -10.04 -98.87
CA ASN A 380 -19.20 -9.36 -99.96
C ASN A 380 -18.34 -10.34 -100.76
N HIS A 381 -17.64 -11.27 -100.10
CA HIS A 381 -16.84 -12.28 -100.78
C HIS A 381 -17.70 -13.26 -101.59
N LYS A 382 -18.86 -13.70 -101.07
CA LYS A 382 -19.82 -14.53 -101.83
C LYS A 382 -20.33 -13.80 -103.06
N LEU A 383 -20.71 -12.53 -102.90
CA LEU A 383 -21.19 -11.69 -103.99
C LEU A 383 -20.10 -11.49 -105.06
N GLU A 384 -18.84 -11.34 -104.65
CA GLU A 384 -17.71 -11.27 -105.58
C GLU A 384 -17.51 -12.58 -106.36
N ILE A 385 -17.66 -13.74 -105.70
CA ILE A 385 -17.64 -15.05 -106.36
C ILE A 385 -18.80 -15.18 -107.35
N GLU A 386 -20.03 -14.83 -106.95
CA GLU A 386 -21.20 -14.86 -107.83
C GLU A 386 -21.02 -13.94 -109.04
N LYS A 387 -20.50 -12.73 -108.83
CA LYS A 387 -20.18 -11.81 -109.91
C LYS A 387 -19.19 -12.43 -110.89
N LYS A 388 -18.08 -13.01 -110.41
CA LYS A 388 -17.12 -13.73 -111.26
C LYS A 388 -17.75 -14.91 -112.00
N ASN A 389 -18.65 -15.65 -111.36
CA ASN A 389 -19.38 -16.74 -112.01
C ASN A 389 -20.32 -16.24 -113.11
N THR A 390 -21.02 -15.13 -112.90
CA THR A 390 -21.87 -14.51 -113.94
C THR A 390 -21.04 -13.97 -115.10
N GLU A 391 -19.91 -13.33 -114.82
CA GLU A 391 -18.95 -12.90 -115.85
C GLU A 391 -18.45 -14.12 -116.64
N GLN A 392 -18.11 -15.22 -115.96
CA GLN A 392 -17.68 -16.46 -116.60
C GLN A 392 -18.79 -17.11 -117.47
N LEU A 393 -20.05 -17.06 -117.01
CA LEU A 393 -21.20 -17.52 -117.80
C LEU A 393 -21.44 -16.64 -119.03
N ASP A 394 -21.30 -15.32 -118.88
CA ASP A 394 -21.41 -14.40 -120.02
C ASP A 394 -20.29 -14.66 -121.04
N PHE A 395 -19.04 -14.84 -120.59
CA PHE A 395 -17.95 -15.27 -121.45
C PHE A 395 -18.25 -16.61 -122.15
N LYS A 396 -18.80 -17.58 -121.41
CA LYS A 396 -19.20 -18.88 -121.99
C LYS A 396 -20.30 -18.72 -123.03
N TYR A 397 -21.28 -17.86 -122.79
CA TYR A 397 -22.34 -17.55 -123.74
C TYR A 397 -21.80 -16.83 -124.99
N GLN A 398 -20.87 -15.90 -124.81
CA GLN A 398 -20.17 -15.25 -125.92
C GLN A 398 -19.36 -16.26 -126.74
N ILE A 399 -18.64 -17.18 -126.09
CA ILE A 399 -17.93 -18.30 -126.75
C ILE A 399 -18.92 -19.16 -127.54
N ASN A 400 -20.01 -19.62 -126.94
CA ASN A 400 -21.03 -20.41 -127.64
C ASN A 400 -21.64 -19.65 -128.84
N ASN A 401 -21.90 -18.36 -128.70
CA ASN A 401 -22.39 -17.54 -129.81
C ASN A 401 -21.35 -17.38 -130.93
N LEU A 402 -20.08 -17.28 -130.57
CA LEU A 402 -18.98 -17.28 -131.53
C LEU A 402 -18.84 -18.64 -132.21
N GLU A 403 -18.99 -19.75 -131.49
CA GLU A 403 -19.01 -21.11 -132.03
C GLU A 403 -20.19 -21.32 -133.00
N ILE A 404 -21.40 -20.89 -132.64
CA ILE A 404 -22.58 -20.94 -133.52
C ILE A 404 -22.34 -20.09 -134.78
N LYS A 405 -21.79 -18.88 -134.64
CA LYS A 405 -21.43 -18.04 -135.79
C LYS A 405 -20.34 -18.68 -136.65
N LEU A 406 -19.38 -19.37 -136.04
CA LEU A 406 -18.35 -20.10 -136.75
C LEU A 406 -18.97 -21.25 -137.56
N SER A 407 -19.80 -22.10 -136.95
CA SER A 407 -20.51 -23.19 -137.64
C SER A 407 -21.49 -22.68 -138.71
N GLN A 408 -22.14 -21.53 -138.50
CA GLN A 408 -22.95 -20.88 -139.53
C GLN A 408 -22.09 -20.31 -140.67
N SER A 409 -20.88 -19.86 -140.39
CA SER A 409 -19.93 -19.46 -141.43
C SER A 409 -19.38 -20.68 -142.16
N GLU A 410 -19.06 -21.78 -141.48
CA GLU A 410 -18.59 -23.04 -142.06
C GLU A 410 -19.64 -23.63 -142.99
N THR A 411 -20.90 -23.71 -142.56
CA THR A 411 -22.02 -24.11 -143.45
C THR A 411 -22.24 -23.15 -144.62
N LYS A 412 -21.98 -21.85 -144.44
CA LYS A 412 -21.98 -20.88 -145.56
C LYS A 412 -20.81 -21.14 -146.51
N THR A 413 -19.64 -21.48 -145.99
CA THR A 413 -18.43 -21.79 -146.76
C THR A 413 -18.59 -23.11 -147.51
N ASP A 414 -19.21 -24.11 -146.90
CA ASP A 414 -19.57 -25.38 -147.52
C ASP A 414 -20.64 -25.17 -148.60
N SER A 415 -21.64 -24.32 -148.36
CA SER A 415 -22.65 -23.97 -149.37
C SER A 415 -22.06 -23.15 -150.54
N LEU A 416 -21.09 -22.27 -150.28
CA LEU A 416 -20.35 -21.53 -151.31
C LEU A 416 -19.36 -22.43 -152.06
N SER A 417 -18.72 -23.37 -151.37
CA SER A 417 -17.89 -24.41 -151.96
C SER A 417 -18.70 -25.30 -152.90
N LEU A 418 -19.89 -25.74 -152.49
CA LEU A 418 -20.81 -26.50 -153.35
C LEU A 418 -21.26 -25.67 -154.56
N TYR A 419 -21.61 -24.39 -154.35
CA TYR A 419 -22.08 -23.50 -155.41
C TYR A 419 -20.97 -23.15 -156.43
N VAL A 420 -19.73 -22.96 -155.98
CA VAL A 420 -18.56 -22.79 -156.87
C VAL A 420 -18.25 -24.09 -157.62
N SER A 421 -18.38 -25.24 -156.95
CA SER A 421 -18.21 -26.55 -157.60
C SER A 421 -19.26 -26.80 -158.70
N GLU A 422 -20.51 -26.39 -158.48
CA GLU A 422 -21.59 -26.49 -159.47
C GLU A 422 -21.47 -25.48 -160.62
N LEU A 423 -20.95 -24.27 -160.36
CA LEU A 423 -20.71 -23.26 -161.40
C LEU A 423 -19.51 -23.59 -162.30
N THR A 424 -18.48 -24.23 -161.76
CA THR A 424 -17.29 -24.58 -162.56
C THR A 424 -17.56 -25.72 -163.54
N ASN A 425 -18.62 -26.51 -163.33
CA ASN A 425 -19.02 -27.59 -164.26
C ASN A 425 -19.98 -27.14 -165.38
N LYS A 426 -20.17 -25.82 -165.59
CA LYS A 426 -21.07 -25.30 -166.65
C LYS A 426 -20.44 -24.28 -167.60
N ILE A 427 -19.12 -24.19 -167.68
CA ILE A 427 -18.35 -23.66 -168.82
C ILE A 427 -17.19 -24.62 -169.05
#